data_AF-A0A359MN93-F1
#
_entry.id   AF-A0A359MN93-F1
#
_cell.length_a   1.000
_cell.length_b   1.000
_cell.length_c   1.000
_cell.angle_alpha   90.00
_cell.angle_beta   90.00
_cell.angle_gamma   90.00
#
_symmetry.space_group_name_H-M   'P 1'
#
loop_
_entity.id
_entity.type
_entity.pdbx_description
1 polymer ?
#
loop_
_entity_poly.entity_id
_entity_poly.type
_entity_poly.pdbx_seq_one_letter_code
_entity_poly.pdbx_strand_id
1 'polypeptide(L)'
;MSSFTLKMIAVITMLIDHIGAIFIPENTLLYVIFRGIGRLAFPIFVFLIVEGFYHTSNIKRYLARLGVFALLSEIPFDIAFYDSNFPGANLVSEISKGAYAAVLARMMQHQNVFFTLFLG
;
A
#
# COMPACT_ATOMS: atom_id res chain seq x y z
N MET A 1 24.61 -7.61 -6.20
CA MET A 1 23.90 -6.76 -5.23
C MET A 1 23.15 -7.67 -4.28
N SER A 2 23.22 -7.45 -2.96
CA SER A 2 22.45 -8.27 -2.02
C SER A 2 20.96 -7.91 -2.12
N SER A 3 20.06 -8.90 -2.07
CA SER A 3 18.60 -8.69 -2.04
C SER A 3 18.18 -7.71 -0.92
N PHE A 4 18.97 -7.64 0.16
CA PHE A 4 18.80 -6.65 1.22
C PHE A 4 18.96 -5.20 0.74
N THR A 5 19.96 -4.92 -0.11
CA THR A 5 20.22 -3.57 -0.64
C THR A 5 19.06 -3.10 -1.52
N LEU A 6 18.52 -3.98 -2.37
CA LEU A 6 17.38 -3.67 -3.22
C LEU A 6 16.11 -3.40 -2.40
N LYS A 7 15.89 -4.17 -1.33
CA LYS A 7 14.80 -3.93 -0.38
C LYS A 7 14.90 -2.55 0.27
N MET A 8 16.10 -2.17 0.72
CA MET A 8 16.31 -0.84 1.32
C MET A 8 16.08 0.28 0.31
N ILE A 9 16.54 0.13 -0.92
CA ILE A 9 16.27 1.11 -1.98
C ILE A 9 14.76 1.25 -2.22
N ALA A 10 14.02 0.14 -2.31
CA ALA A 10 12.57 0.16 -2.51
C ALA A 10 11.82 0.87 -1.37
N VAL A 11 12.20 0.60 -0.12
CA VAL A 11 11.60 1.24 1.06
C VAL A 11 11.92 2.73 1.09
N ILE A 12 13.15 3.13 0.77
CA ILE A 12 13.56 4.53 0.77
C ILE A 12 12.83 5.31 -0.34
N THR A 13 12.74 4.78 -1.56
CA THR A 13 12.04 5.46 -2.66
C THR A 13 10.55 5.60 -2.38
N MET A 14 9.92 4.59 -1.79
CA MET A 14 8.52 4.64 -1.35
C MET A 14 8.31 5.66 -0.23
N LEU A 15 9.23 5.75 0.74
CA LEU A 15 9.16 6.70 1.84
C LEU A 15 9.30 8.15 1.34
N ILE A 16 10.19 8.40 0.37
CA ILE A 16 10.31 9.70 -0.30
C ILE A 16 9.00 10.08 -1.01
N ASP A 17 8.33 9.13 -1.68
CA ASP A 17 7.01 9.37 -2.29
C ASP A 17 5.98 9.86 -1.28
N HIS A 18 5.90 9.20 -0.13
CA HIS A 18 4.90 9.49 0.90
C HIS A 18 5.20 10.82 1.60
N ILE A 19 6.47 11.12 1.88
CA ILE A 19 6.86 12.44 2.40
C ILE A 19 6.48 13.53 1.38
N GLY A 20 6.74 13.29 0.09
CA GLY A 20 6.34 14.20 -0.97
C GLY A 20 4.83 14.40 -1.03
N ALA A 21 4.05 13.33 -0.89
CA ALA A 21 2.60 13.35 -0.92
C ALA A 21 1.96 14.15 0.24
N ILE A 22 2.57 14.08 1.43
CA ILE A 22 1.99 14.65 2.66
C ILE A 22 2.49 16.07 2.90
N PHE A 23 3.78 16.33 2.67
CA PHE A 23 4.42 17.59 3.06
C PHE A 23 4.58 18.59 1.92
N ILE A 24 4.48 18.16 0.64
CA ILE A 24 4.72 19.04 -0.50
C ILE A 24 3.38 19.40 -1.19
N PRO A 25 3.09 20.69 -1.40
CA PRO A 25 1.92 21.12 -2.16
C PRO A 25 1.92 20.59 -3.61
N GLU A 26 0.77 20.07 -4.06
CA GLU A 26 0.59 19.39 -5.36
C GLU A 26 0.97 20.26 -6.57
N ASN A 27 0.91 21.58 -6.43
CA ASN A 27 1.19 22.56 -7.48
C ASN A 27 2.68 22.87 -7.66
N THR A 28 3.58 22.21 -6.93
CA THR A 28 5.02 22.50 -6.98
C THR A 28 5.75 21.51 -7.89
N LEU A 29 6.75 21.97 -8.66
CA LEU A 29 7.65 21.08 -9.42
C LEU A 29 8.30 20.00 -8.54
N LEU A 30 8.58 20.33 -7.27
CA LEU A 30 9.12 19.42 -6.28
C LEU A 30 8.18 18.22 -6.02
N TYR A 31 6.87 18.42 -6.04
CA TYR A 31 5.87 17.35 -5.89
C TYR A 31 5.97 16.35 -7.05
N VAL A 32 6.08 16.84 -8.29
CA VAL A 32 6.22 15.99 -9.48
C VAL A 32 7.51 15.18 -9.44
N ILE A 33 8.63 15.78 -8.99
CA ILE A 33 9.92 15.10 -8.88
C ILE A 33 9.86 14.00 -7.80
N PHE A 34 9.35 14.32 -6.61
CA PHE A 34 9.22 13.35 -5.53
C PHE A 34 8.32 12.17 -5.93
N ARG A 35 7.20 12.46 -6.61
CA ARG A 35 6.29 11.44 -7.14
C ARG A 35 6.94 10.61 -8.26
N GLY A 36 7.78 11.22 -9.09
CA GLY A 36 8.55 10.53 -10.11
C GLY A 36 9.55 9.52 -9.53
N ILE A 37 10.27 9.91 -8.49
CA ILE A 37 11.20 9.02 -7.76
C ILE A 37 10.45 7.88 -7.08
N GLY A 38 9.32 8.19 -6.46
CA GLY A 38 8.45 7.23 -5.81
C GLY A 38 7.93 6.11 -6.70
N ARG A 39 7.63 6.43 -7.97
CA ARG A 39 7.17 5.44 -8.96
C ARG A 39 8.19 4.34 -9.26
N LEU A 40 9.47 4.56 -8.97
CA LEU A 40 10.50 3.52 -9.09
C LEU A 40 10.38 2.44 -7.99
N ALA A 41 9.70 2.72 -6.88
CA ALA A 41 9.50 1.73 -5.82
C ALA A 41 8.71 0.52 -6.34
N PHE A 42 7.67 0.75 -7.15
CA PHE A 42 6.79 -0.31 -7.66
C PHE A 42 7.53 -1.41 -8.46
N PRO A 43 8.29 -1.11 -9.53
CA PRO A 43 9.01 -2.13 -10.28
C PRO A 43 10.08 -2.84 -9.44
N ILE A 44 10.69 -2.16 -8.45
CA ILE A 44 11.67 -2.80 -7.55
C ILE A 44 10.98 -3.79 -6.62
N PHE A 45 9.80 -3.45 -6.08
CA PHE A 45 9.03 -4.37 -5.26
C PHE A 45 8.55 -5.59 -6.05
N VAL A 46 8.06 -5.40 -7.28
CA VAL A 46 7.68 -6.51 -8.18
C VAL A 46 8.89 -7.43 -8.42
N PHE A 47 10.07 -6.86 -8.69
CA PHE A 47 11.30 -7.64 -8.86
C PHE A 47 11.64 -8.46 -7.61
N LEU A 48 11.57 -7.85 -6.42
CA LEU A 48 11.86 -8.52 -5.15
C LEU A 48 10.85 -9.63 -4.82
N ILE A 49 9.59 -9.43 -5.19
CA ILE A 49 8.54 -10.44 -5.05
C ILE A 49 8.87 -11.63 -5.95
N VAL A 50 9.19 -11.39 -7.24
CA VAL A 50 9.58 -12.42 -8.21
C VAL A 50 10.86 -13.16 -7.77
N GLU A 51 11.89 -12.44 -7.32
CA GLU A 51 13.11 -13.03 -6.77
C GLU A 51 12.80 -13.92 -5.55
N GLY A 52 11.92 -13.46 -4.66
CA GLY A 52 11.44 -14.20 -3.50
C GLY A 52 10.64 -15.46 -3.87
N PHE A 53 9.87 -15.43 -4.97
CA PHE A 53 9.19 -16.60 -5.53
C PHE A 53 10.19 -17.66 -6.00
N TYR A 54 11.22 -17.27 -6.74
CA TYR A 54 12.23 -18.21 -7.23
C TYR A 54 13.06 -18.85 -6.11
N HIS A 55 13.25 -18.14 -4.98
CA HIS A 55 14.00 -18.65 -3.84
C HIS A 55 13.18 -19.49 -2.85
N THR A 56 11.85 -19.51 -2.96
CA THR A 56 10.95 -20.22 -2.04
C THR A 56 10.39 -21.50 -2.68
N SER A 57 10.66 -22.65 -2.05
CA SER A 57 10.10 -23.95 -2.45
C SER A 57 8.58 -24.04 -2.26
N ASN A 58 7.98 -23.26 -1.35
CA ASN A 58 6.55 -23.35 -1.02
C ASN A 58 5.79 -22.03 -1.21
N ILE A 59 5.49 -21.76 -2.48
CA ILE A 59 4.88 -20.53 -2.99
C ILE A 59 3.51 -20.25 -2.33
N LYS A 60 2.69 -21.27 -2.11
CA LYS A 60 1.33 -21.12 -1.54
C LYS A 60 1.36 -20.55 -0.12
N ARG A 61 2.32 -20.99 0.71
CA ARG A 61 2.51 -20.44 2.07
C ARG A 61 3.12 -19.04 2.08
N TYR A 62 3.87 -18.68 1.05
CA TYR A 62 4.41 -17.33 0.89
C TYR A 62 3.30 -16.33 0.53
N LEU A 63 2.52 -16.66 -0.50
CA LEU A 63 1.34 -15.87 -0.90
C LEU A 63 0.30 -15.75 0.21
N ALA A 64 0.01 -16.84 0.93
CA ALA A 64 -0.93 -16.80 2.05
C ALA A 64 -0.47 -15.84 3.17
N ARG A 65 0.83 -15.83 3.50
CA ARG A 65 1.38 -14.88 4.48
C ARG A 65 1.27 -13.44 3.98
N LEU A 66 1.62 -13.19 2.72
CA LEU A 66 1.53 -11.86 2.12
C LEU A 66 0.09 -11.34 2.10
N GLY A 67 -0.88 -12.17 1.68
CA GLY A 67 -2.29 -11.82 1.64
C GLY A 67 -2.91 -11.62 3.01
N VAL A 68 -2.55 -12.43 4.01
CA VAL A 68 -2.98 -12.21 5.40
C VAL A 68 -2.47 -10.87 5.92
N PHE A 69 -1.20 -10.52 5.70
CA PHE A 69 -0.67 -9.23 6.09
C PHE A 69 -1.34 -8.06 5.35
N ALA A 70 -1.63 -8.21 4.06
CA ALA A 70 -2.34 -7.20 3.28
C ALA A 70 -3.74 -6.92 3.85
N LEU A 71 -4.56 -7.97 4.07
CA LEU A 71 -5.90 -7.84 4.63
C LEU A 71 -5.89 -7.30 6.07
N LEU A 72 -4.96 -7.78 6.90
CA LEU A 72 -4.82 -7.29 8.27
C LEU A 72 -4.38 -5.81 8.33
N SER A 73 -3.62 -5.34 7.34
CA SER A 73 -3.19 -3.94 7.26
C SER A 73 -4.25 -2.99 6.71
N GLU A 74 -5.25 -3.51 5.99
CA GLU A 74 -6.33 -2.72 5.37
C GLU A 74 -7.33 -2.24 6.42
N ILE A 75 -7.73 -3.12 7.35
CA ILE A 75 -8.68 -2.82 8.43
C ILE A 75 -8.25 -1.60 9.28
N PRO A 76 -7.03 -1.53 9.86
CA PRO A 76 -6.61 -0.40 10.68
C PRO A 76 -6.37 0.88 9.87
N PHE A 77 -5.97 0.76 8.60
CA PHE A 77 -5.79 1.91 7.72
C PHE A 77 -7.13 2.58 7.39
N ASP A 78 -8.13 1.78 7.07
CA ASP A 78 -9.49 2.26 6.87
C ASP A 78 -10.02 2.94 8.12
N ILE A 79 -9.84 2.37 9.32
CA ILE A 79 -10.27 3.02 10.57
C ILE A 79 -9.57 4.38 10.77
N ALA A 80 -8.26 4.47 10.54
CA ALA A 80 -7.48 5.69 10.77
C ALA A 80 -7.80 6.82 9.75
N PHE A 81 -8.04 6.49 8.48
CA PHE A 81 -8.37 7.47 7.44
C PHE A 81 -9.87 7.83 7.38
N TYR A 82 -10.74 7.01 7.95
CA TYR A 82 -12.19 7.23 7.97
C TYR A 82 -12.60 8.30 8.98
N ASP A 83 -12.03 8.27 10.19
CA ASP A 83 -12.36 9.19 11.28
C ASP A 83 -11.96 10.64 10.97
N SER A 84 -10.95 10.82 10.11
CA SER A 84 -10.44 12.13 9.69
C SER A 84 -11.23 12.79 8.55
N ASN A 85 -11.93 12.01 7.71
CA ASN A 85 -12.67 12.55 6.56
C ASN A 85 -14.19 12.64 6.76
N PHE A 86 -14.78 11.86 7.68
CA PHE A 86 -16.22 11.86 7.93
C PHE A 86 -16.53 11.79 9.44
N PRO A 87 -16.60 12.93 10.15
CA PRO A 87 -16.98 12.93 11.56
C PRO A 87 -18.43 12.46 11.70
N GLY A 88 -18.63 11.20 12.10
CA GLY A 88 -19.94 10.62 12.42
C GLY A 88 -20.36 9.38 11.62
N ALA A 89 -19.59 8.95 10.62
CA ALA A 89 -19.77 7.63 10.04
C ALA A 89 -18.77 6.68 10.70
N ASN A 90 -19.19 5.46 11.07
CA ASN A 90 -18.29 4.41 11.56
C ASN A 90 -18.23 3.26 10.54
N LEU A 91 -17.04 2.78 10.18
CA LEU A 91 -16.86 1.65 9.26
C LEU A 91 -17.65 0.41 9.74
N VAL A 92 -17.66 0.19 11.05
CA VAL A 92 -18.42 -0.87 11.74
C VAL A 92 -19.93 -0.70 11.53
N SER A 93 -20.44 0.54 11.47
CA SER A 93 -21.85 0.82 11.24
C SER A 93 -22.27 0.60 9.78
N GLU A 94 -21.39 0.89 8.81
CA GLU A 94 -21.65 0.67 7.38
C GLU A 94 -21.56 -0.82 7.01
N ILE A 95 -20.60 -1.54 7.59
CA ILE A 95 -20.52 -3.00 7.51
C ILE A 95 -21.77 -3.63 8.14
N SER A 96 -22.21 -3.12 9.30
CA SER A 96 -23.42 -3.61 9.98
C SER A 96 -24.72 -3.28 9.22
N LYS A 97 -24.73 -2.26 8.37
CA LYS A 97 -25.86 -1.93 7.46
C LYS A 97 -25.82 -2.74 6.16
N GLY A 98 -24.78 -3.55 5.94
CA GLY A 98 -24.63 -4.35 4.73
C GLY A 98 -24.20 -3.56 3.50
N ALA A 99 -23.58 -2.39 3.67
CA ALA A 99 -23.11 -1.52 2.59
C ALA A 99 -21.79 -2.02 1.96
N TYR A 100 -21.71 -3.32 1.67
CA TYR A 100 -20.48 -3.97 1.20
C TYR A 100 -19.95 -3.38 -0.12
N ALA A 101 -20.85 -2.94 -1.01
CA ALA A 101 -20.47 -2.32 -2.28
C ALA A 101 -19.79 -0.94 -2.09
N ALA A 102 -20.26 -0.14 -1.13
CA ALA A 102 -19.67 1.15 -0.81
C ALA A 102 -18.32 0.98 -0.09
N VAL A 103 -18.24 -0.01 0.81
CA VAL A 103 -16.98 -0.39 1.47
C VAL A 103 -15.96 -0.86 0.43
N LEU A 104 -16.35 -1.76 -0.48
CA LEU A 104 -15.46 -2.28 -1.52
C LEU A 104 -15.01 -1.20 -2.51
N ALA A 105 -15.93 -0.34 -2.97
CA ALA A 105 -15.58 0.77 -3.85
C ALA A 105 -14.62 1.77 -3.18
N ARG A 106 -14.75 1.95 -1.86
CA ARG A 106 -13.90 2.83 -1.05
C ARG A 106 -12.53 2.23 -0.74
N MET A 107 -12.47 0.94 -0.43
CA MET A 107 -11.20 0.18 -0.34
C MET A 107 -10.42 0.34 -1.65
N MET A 108 -11.09 0.23 -2.80
CA MET A 108 -10.49 0.42 -4.14
C MET A 108 -10.04 1.86 -4.42
N GLN A 109 -10.59 2.89 -3.75
CA GLN A 109 -10.18 4.30 -3.93
C GLN A 109 -9.05 4.73 -2.99
N HIS A 110 -9.01 4.23 -1.75
CA HIS A 110 -7.95 4.51 -0.78
C HIS A 110 -7.12 3.26 -0.53
N GLN A 111 -6.30 2.91 -1.52
CA GLN A 111 -5.52 1.68 -1.48
C GLN A 111 -4.30 1.85 -0.57
N ASN A 112 -4.19 0.97 0.42
CA ASN A 112 -3.03 0.92 1.29
C ASN A 112 -1.84 0.28 0.55
N VAL A 113 -0.61 0.70 0.84
CA VAL A 113 0.56 0.28 0.04
C VAL A 113 0.82 -1.22 0.14
N PHE A 114 0.46 -1.84 1.26
CA PHE A 114 0.53 -3.29 1.41
C PHE A 114 -0.47 -4.04 0.53
N PHE A 115 -1.64 -3.44 0.28
CA PHE A 115 -2.65 -4.03 -0.60
C PHE A 115 -2.26 -3.85 -2.07
N THR A 116 -1.74 -2.69 -2.48
CA THR A 116 -1.19 -2.51 -3.83
C THR A 116 0.05 -3.37 -4.08
N LEU A 117 0.87 -3.62 -3.06
CA LEU A 117 1.98 -4.58 -3.13
C LEU A 117 1.52 -6.04 -3.21
N PHE A 118 0.36 -6.38 -2.67
CA PHE A 118 -0.22 -7.71 -2.78
C PHE A 118 -0.89 -7.96 -4.15
N LEU A 119 -1.48 -6.91 -4.73
CA LEU A 119 -2.12 -6.94 -6.06
C LEU A 119 -1.10 -6.82 -7.21
N GLY A 120 0.11 -6.33 -6.92
CA GLY A 120 1.24 -6.20 -7.84
C GLY A 120 1.81 -7.53 -8.32
#